data_AF-A0A7W3XW67-F1
#
_entry.id   AF-A0A7W3XW67-F1
#
_cell.length_a   1.000
_cell.length_b   1.000
_cell.length_c   1.000
_cell.angle_alpha   90.00
_cell.angle_beta   90.00
_cell.angle_gamma   90.00
#
_symmetry.space_group_name_H-M   'P 1'
#
loop_
_entity.id
_entity.type
_entity.pdbx_description
1 polymer ?
#
loop_
_entity_poly.entity_id
_entity_poly.type
_entity_poly.pdbx_seq_one_letter_code
_entity_poly.pdbx_strand_id
1 'polypeptide(L)'
;MSEPFPPPPAERIPTGVRPWRTEDAERWVAAGPAPWAHPLWSCLALIGTGLWAILETPDPVCTPADPCGADWWGMFLACTALLGVYWVWRRPGLALIPLAPFTVLQLISPSAPATTPVSARLGFTAAAVFTGVALWERLAARRRQRELIERAAGPERRPVPASARAFPRGRTTLAVAGALLAVTGLCLWQGLTTEARENERDARAERLTVVVVDRGEDSITVRLPGGDTGVVDTLFPGSYEPGRSTVVFVDGDRVRLAAEPYDAFGWQALMLLFGLPGTTLLVSGLAARARWRRLVADPVPVLRVRATNPGPRIRTRVFAVDAPRGRRRPALSWVTLPPTARDVPGADGHPEDPDDPGFREVLARAAEQAGDTSRVVDATLYGAVADGAEAVLVTGPEGESDGLVECGITPVRARSRFPDPPDRGRAVKRGRRDALARRVGEETAERLAGEPLVVHPSPARRVMAFALVALGGHLVGSALSAAVEWGSALPLFAMASLFFASASLWRVTVDRRGLWVTRLWRTTRIPWEDIRMVHHRNADTLRVVDSTGRADFLPVGGALEELVRRRVPAVRARSRAVVAMWILPELRPAREVEGGPGGMPMGPLLVLLGTVVGVVSAMWG
;
A
#
# COMPACT_ATOMS: atom_id res chain seq x y z
N MET A 1 -43.16 4.59 12.14
CA MET A 1 -43.04 5.45 10.95
C MET A 1 -41.84 6.36 11.13
N SER A 2 -40.83 6.25 10.27
CA SER A 2 -39.64 7.11 10.33
C SER A 2 -39.90 8.33 9.45
N GLU A 3 -39.96 9.52 10.05
CA GLU A 3 -40.21 10.75 9.32
C GLU A 3 -39.15 11.02 8.25
N PRO A 4 -39.55 11.42 7.03
CA PRO A 4 -38.63 12.00 6.05
C PRO A 4 -38.02 13.30 6.61
N PHE A 5 -36.79 13.61 6.23
CA PHE A 5 -36.20 14.91 6.52
C PHE A 5 -37.00 16.03 5.84
N PRO A 6 -37.16 17.21 6.47
CA PRO A 6 -37.84 18.34 5.84
C PRO A 6 -37.13 18.73 4.53
N PRO A 7 -37.88 19.19 3.52
CA PRO A 7 -37.28 19.73 2.30
C PRO A 7 -36.45 20.97 2.66
N PRO A 8 -35.27 21.16 2.06
CA PRO A 8 -34.48 22.35 2.34
C PRO A 8 -35.08 23.60 1.70
N PRO A 9 -34.63 24.79 2.13
CA PRO A 9 -34.92 26.04 1.43
C PRO A 9 -34.44 25.96 -0.02
N ALA A 10 -35.27 26.45 -0.94
CA ALA A 10 -35.12 26.34 -2.39
C ALA A 10 -33.88 27.04 -2.96
N GLU A 11 -33.22 27.91 -2.18
CA GLU A 11 -32.14 28.79 -2.62
C GLU A 11 -30.75 28.14 -2.68
N ARG A 12 -30.54 26.96 -2.08
CA ARG A 12 -29.19 26.36 -1.94
C ARG A 12 -28.75 25.42 -3.06
N ILE A 13 -29.61 25.12 -4.03
CA ILE A 13 -29.39 24.08 -5.03
C ILE A 13 -29.59 24.68 -6.42
N PRO A 14 -28.70 24.39 -7.39
CA PRO A 14 -28.87 24.94 -8.73
C PRO A 14 -30.23 24.55 -9.32
N THR A 15 -30.92 25.52 -9.91
CA THR A 15 -32.23 25.34 -10.53
C THR A 15 -32.16 24.30 -11.66
N GLY A 16 -33.14 23.40 -11.73
CA GLY A 16 -33.21 22.35 -12.77
C GLY A 16 -32.52 21.02 -12.44
N VAL A 17 -31.78 20.91 -11.33
CA VAL A 17 -31.13 19.66 -10.93
C VAL A 17 -32.14 18.65 -10.37
N ARG A 18 -32.20 17.46 -10.97
CA ARG A 18 -33.13 16.39 -10.55
C ARG A 18 -32.67 15.68 -9.27
N PRO A 19 -33.59 15.32 -8.35
CA PRO A 19 -33.26 14.55 -7.16
C PRO A 19 -32.97 13.09 -7.52
N TRP A 20 -31.87 12.54 -7.00
CA TRP A 20 -31.60 11.12 -7.08
C TRP A 20 -32.45 10.38 -6.04
N ARG A 21 -33.49 9.69 -6.50
CA ARG A 21 -34.47 9.01 -5.63
C ARG A 21 -33.98 7.63 -5.22
N THR A 22 -34.57 7.09 -4.16
CA THR A 22 -34.21 5.78 -3.60
C THR A 22 -34.41 4.67 -4.61
N GLU A 23 -35.47 4.74 -5.42
CA GLU A 23 -35.74 3.80 -6.50
C GLU A 23 -34.63 3.83 -7.57
N ASP A 24 -34.17 5.02 -7.97
CA ASP A 24 -33.08 5.17 -8.95
C ASP A 24 -31.77 4.64 -8.38
N ALA A 25 -31.50 4.93 -7.11
CA ALA A 25 -30.32 4.42 -6.41
C ALA A 25 -30.35 2.89 -6.28
N GLU A 26 -31.51 2.30 -6.01
CA GLU A 26 -31.69 0.85 -5.94
C GLU A 26 -31.53 0.18 -7.31
N ARG A 27 -32.13 0.74 -8.36
CA ARG A 27 -31.91 0.30 -9.75
C ARG A 27 -30.44 0.37 -10.14
N TRP A 28 -29.75 1.46 -9.77
CA TRP A 28 -28.33 1.64 -10.05
C TRP A 28 -27.44 0.62 -9.31
N VAL A 29 -27.73 0.31 -8.05
CA VAL A 29 -27.03 -0.76 -7.31
C VAL A 29 -27.37 -2.14 -7.91
N ALA A 30 -28.63 -2.34 -8.27
CA ALA A 30 -29.12 -3.53 -8.95
C ALA A 30 -28.66 -3.64 -10.41
N ALA A 31 -27.89 -2.68 -10.94
CA ALA A 31 -27.21 -2.78 -12.24
C ALA A 31 -25.71 -3.14 -12.14
N GLY A 32 -25.18 -3.27 -10.91
CA GLY A 32 -23.80 -3.70 -10.65
C GLY A 32 -23.40 -5.07 -11.22
N PRO A 33 -22.16 -5.52 -11.01
CA PRO A 33 -21.72 -6.81 -11.53
C PRO A 33 -22.44 -7.97 -10.84
N ALA A 34 -22.65 -9.06 -11.58
CA ALA A 34 -23.14 -10.31 -11.02
C ALA A 34 -22.21 -10.87 -9.92
N PRO A 35 -22.74 -11.59 -8.92
CA PRO A 35 -21.96 -12.17 -7.81
C PRO A 35 -20.78 -13.05 -8.24
N TRP A 36 -20.97 -13.88 -9.27
CA TRP A 36 -19.93 -14.77 -9.79
C TRP A 36 -18.79 -14.01 -10.46
N ALA A 37 -19.04 -12.78 -10.95
CA ALA A 37 -18.04 -11.91 -11.55
C ALA A 37 -17.23 -11.14 -10.50
N HIS A 38 -17.36 -11.46 -9.21
CA HIS A 38 -16.54 -10.87 -8.17
C HIS A 38 -15.05 -11.21 -8.41
N PRO A 39 -14.12 -10.24 -8.35
CA PRO A 39 -12.72 -10.46 -8.72
C PRO A 39 -12.01 -11.54 -7.91
N LEU A 40 -12.47 -11.79 -6.68
CA LEU A 40 -11.93 -12.86 -5.83
C LEU A 40 -11.94 -14.22 -6.53
N TRP A 41 -13.02 -14.58 -7.21
CA TRP A 41 -13.12 -15.88 -7.87
C TRP A 41 -12.13 -16.01 -9.02
N SER A 42 -12.00 -14.96 -9.84
CA SER A 42 -11.00 -14.91 -10.91
C SER A 42 -9.58 -14.95 -10.37
N CYS A 43 -9.27 -14.20 -9.30
CA CYS A 43 -7.95 -14.22 -8.67
C CYS A 43 -7.63 -15.60 -8.07
N LEU A 44 -8.57 -16.24 -7.37
CA LEU A 44 -8.38 -17.58 -6.80
C LEU A 44 -8.18 -18.62 -7.90
N ALA A 45 -8.97 -18.54 -8.98
CA ALA A 45 -8.81 -19.44 -10.13
C ALA A 45 -7.42 -19.28 -10.76
N LEU A 46 -7.02 -18.05 -11.12
CA LEU A 46 -5.72 -17.78 -11.74
C LEU A 46 -4.54 -18.16 -10.85
N ILE A 47 -4.56 -17.79 -9.56
CA ILE A 47 -3.50 -18.12 -8.60
C ILE A 47 -3.46 -19.64 -8.39
N GLY A 48 -4.61 -20.28 -8.18
CA GLY A 48 -4.69 -21.72 -7.95
C GLY A 48 -4.16 -22.53 -9.14
N THR A 49 -4.59 -22.19 -10.36
CA THR A 49 -4.09 -22.87 -11.57
C THR A 49 -2.64 -22.52 -11.89
N GLY A 50 -2.19 -21.31 -11.55
CA GLY A 50 -0.80 -20.90 -11.71
C GLY A 50 0.13 -21.66 -10.76
N LEU A 51 -0.25 -21.78 -9.48
CA LEU A 51 0.49 -22.59 -8.49
C LEU A 51 0.48 -24.06 -8.87
N TRP A 52 -0.66 -24.60 -9.32
CA TRP A 52 -0.71 -25.97 -9.81
C TRP A 52 0.24 -26.19 -11.00
N ALA A 53 0.27 -25.26 -11.97
CA ALA A 53 1.21 -25.33 -13.08
C ALA A 53 2.68 -25.28 -12.61
N ILE A 54 3.02 -24.43 -11.63
CA ILE A 54 4.38 -24.34 -11.07
C ILE A 54 4.77 -25.67 -10.39
N LEU A 55 3.90 -26.23 -9.55
CA LEU A 55 4.18 -27.47 -8.82
C LEU A 55 4.32 -28.70 -9.72
N GLU A 56 3.66 -28.71 -10.87
CA GLU A 56 3.73 -29.79 -11.86
C GLU A 56 4.85 -29.59 -12.89
N THR A 57 5.52 -28.44 -12.88
CA THR A 57 6.62 -28.18 -13.80
C THR A 57 7.88 -28.83 -13.22
N PRO A 58 8.51 -29.78 -13.94
CA PRO A 58 9.73 -30.42 -13.46
C PRO A 58 10.88 -29.40 -13.36
N ASP A 59 11.78 -29.62 -12.41
CA ASP A 59 12.98 -28.80 -12.27
C ASP A 59 13.80 -28.83 -13.57
N PRO A 60 14.36 -27.67 -13.99
CA PRO A 60 15.16 -27.62 -15.20
C PRO A 60 16.43 -28.45 -15.04
N VAL A 61 16.75 -29.29 -16.04
CA VAL A 61 18.01 -30.02 -16.09
C VAL A 61 19.01 -29.20 -16.87
N CYS A 62 19.90 -28.52 -16.15
CA CYS A 62 20.93 -27.65 -16.73
C CYS A 62 22.00 -28.48 -17.42
N THR A 63 22.34 -28.15 -18.67
CA THR A 63 23.45 -28.80 -19.39
C THR A 63 24.36 -27.76 -20.04
N PRO A 64 25.61 -28.08 -20.39
CA PRO A 64 26.45 -27.15 -21.12
C PRO A 64 25.88 -26.73 -22.49
N ALA A 65 24.97 -27.52 -23.06
CA ALA A 65 24.28 -27.22 -24.32
C ALA A 65 23.00 -26.38 -24.12
N ASP A 66 22.41 -26.44 -22.93
CA ASP A 66 21.21 -25.70 -22.52
C ASP A 66 21.40 -25.22 -21.06
N PRO A 67 22.19 -24.15 -20.85
CA PRO A 67 22.57 -23.70 -19.52
C PRO A 67 21.41 -23.02 -18.81
N CYS A 68 21.31 -23.21 -17.49
CA CYS A 68 20.34 -22.52 -16.65
C CYS A 68 20.79 -21.09 -16.36
N GLY A 69 20.65 -20.22 -17.34
CA GLY A 69 20.94 -18.79 -17.22
C GLY A 69 19.78 -17.98 -16.65
N ALA A 70 20.03 -16.68 -16.51
CA ALA A 70 19.04 -15.72 -16.07
C ALA A 70 17.80 -15.70 -17.00
N ASP A 71 16.65 -16.20 -16.52
CA ASP A 71 15.40 -16.16 -17.28
C ASP A 71 14.68 -14.81 -17.17
N TRP A 72 15.21 -13.80 -17.87
CA TRP A 72 14.60 -12.46 -17.91
C TRP A 72 13.19 -12.46 -18.49
N TRP A 73 12.92 -13.37 -19.44
CA TRP A 73 11.62 -13.44 -20.09
C TRP A 73 10.57 -14.06 -19.17
N GLY A 74 10.88 -15.18 -18.53
CA GLY A 74 10.02 -15.78 -17.50
C GLY A 74 9.78 -14.83 -16.35
N MET A 75 10.79 -14.06 -15.93
CA MET A 75 10.63 -13.02 -14.91
C MET A 75 9.65 -11.92 -15.36
N PHE A 76 9.76 -11.44 -16.60
CA PHE A 76 8.81 -10.48 -17.18
C PHE A 76 7.38 -11.05 -17.25
N LEU A 77 7.23 -12.31 -17.64
CA LEU A 77 5.94 -13.00 -17.66
C LEU A 77 5.35 -13.16 -16.26
N ALA A 78 6.15 -13.53 -15.27
CA ALA A 78 5.75 -13.60 -13.86
C ALA A 78 5.30 -12.23 -13.33
N CYS A 79 6.06 -11.17 -13.62
CA CYS A 79 5.66 -9.79 -13.31
C CYS A 79 4.29 -9.46 -13.93
N THR A 80 4.12 -9.78 -15.21
CA THR A 80 2.90 -9.49 -15.97
C THR A 80 1.70 -10.29 -15.43
N ALA A 81 1.90 -11.55 -15.03
CA ALA A 81 0.88 -12.38 -14.41
C ALA A 81 0.42 -11.80 -13.06
N LEU A 82 1.37 -11.42 -12.19
CA LEU A 82 1.07 -10.79 -10.89
C LEU A 82 0.34 -9.45 -11.05
N LEU A 83 0.79 -8.62 -12.01
CA LEU A 83 0.09 -7.38 -12.39
C LEU A 83 -1.31 -7.67 -12.94
N GLY A 84 -1.45 -8.72 -13.75
CA GLY A 84 -2.72 -9.20 -14.29
C GLY A 84 -3.71 -9.51 -13.17
N VAL A 85 -3.31 -10.31 -12.17
CA VAL A 85 -4.13 -10.62 -10.99
C VAL A 85 -4.52 -9.35 -10.23
N TYR A 86 -3.57 -8.43 -10.02
CA TYR A 86 -3.85 -7.15 -9.38
C TYR A 86 -4.84 -6.28 -10.19
N TRP A 87 -4.70 -6.24 -11.52
CA TRP A 87 -5.60 -5.49 -12.41
C TRP A 87 -6.96 -6.14 -12.53
N VAL A 88 -7.07 -7.46 -12.47
CA VAL A 88 -8.35 -8.16 -12.35
C VAL A 88 -9.09 -7.57 -11.15
N TRP A 89 -8.43 -7.39 -10.02
CA TRP A 89 -9.08 -6.77 -8.86
C TRP A 89 -9.45 -5.30 -9.09
N ARG A 90 -8.48 -4.47 -9.50
CA ARG A 90 -8.58 -3.01 -9.44
C ARG A 90 -9.06 -2.33 -10.72
N ARG A 91 -8.76 -2.89 -11.89
CA ARG A 91 -8.87 -2.24 -13.21
C ARG A 91 -9.29 -3.26 -14.29
N PRO A 92 -10.58 -3.65 -14.34
CA PRO A 92 -11.01 -4.74 -15.22
C PRO A 92 -10.75 -4.49 -16.71
N GLY A 93 -10.84 -3.23 -17.18
CA GLY A 93 -10.54 -2.91 -18.58
C GLY A 93 -9.07 -3.08 -18.96
N LEU A 94 -8.14 -2.92 -18.01
CA LEU A 94 -6.71 -3.11 -18.27
C LEU A 94 -6.30 -4.55 -18.10
N ALA A 95 -6.97 -5.31 -17.25
CA ALA A 95 -6.71 -6.73 -17.05
C ALA A 95 -6.91 -7.56 -18.33
N LEU A 96 -7.76 -7.11 -19.26
CA LEU A 96 -7.94 -7.77 -20.56
C LEU A 96 -6.70 -7.70 -21.45
N ILE A 97 -5.89 -6.64 -21.31
CA ILE A 97 -4.72 -6.40 -22.16
C ILE A 97 -3.66 -7.49 -21.98
N PRO A 98 -3.20 -7.85 -20.76
CA PRO A 98 -2.25 -8.93 -20.59
C PRO A 98 -2.90 -10.32 -20.63
N LEU A 99 -4.19 -10.45 -20.28
CA LEU A 99 -4.84 -11.76 -20.15
C LEU A 99 -4.87 -12.53 -21.47
N ALA A 100 -5.27 -11.89 -22.57
CA ALA A 100 -5.34 -12.52 -23.88
C ALA A 100 -3.97 -12.96 -24.43
N PRO A 101 -2.94 -12.09 -24.56
CA PRO A 101 -1.64 -12.48 -25.06
C PRO A 101 -0.95 -13.49 -24.15
N PHE A 102 -1.12 -13.38 -22.82
CA PHE A 102 -0.59 -14.39 -21.91
C PHE A 102 -1.24 -15.75 -22.18
N THR A 103 -2.57 -15.82 -22.28
CA THR A 103 -3.27 -17.08 -22.60
C THR A 103 -2.85 -17.65 -23.95
N VAL A 104 -2.67 -16.81 -24.98
CA VAL A 104 -2.18 -17.25 -26.30
C VAL A 104 -0.76 -17.78 -26.18
N LEU A 105 0.14 -17.05 -25.52
CA LEU A 105 1.54 -17.45 -25.33
C LEU A 105 1.64 -18.79 -24.62
N GLN A 106 0.83 -19.06 -23.60
CA GLN A 106 0.77 -20.36 -22.92
C GLN A 106 0.38 -21.51 -23.86
N LEU A 107 -0.43 -21.24 -24.89
CA LEU A 107 -0.93 -22.25 -25.82
C LEU A 107 0.04 -22.51 -26.98
N ILE A 108 0.82 -21.50 -27.39
CA ILE A 108 1.71 -21.58 -28.57
C ILE A 108 3.18 -21.78 -28.22
N SER A 109 3.62 -21.39 -27.02
CA SER A 109 5.03 -21.44 -26.66
C SER A 109 5.47 -22.89 -26.43
N PRO A 110 6.58 -23.35 -27.06
CA PRO A 110 7.23 -24.62 -26.77
C PRO A 110 8.21 -24.55 -25.60
N SER A 111 8.46 -23.37 -25.03
CA SER A 111 9.22 -23.17 -23.78
C SER A 111 8.28 -23.06 -22.57
N ALA A 112 8.81 -23.28 -21.36
CA ALA A 112 8.06 -23.25 -20.10
C ALA A 112 7.02 -22.10 -20.10
N PRO A 113 5.72 -22.43 -19.97
CA PRO A 113 5.15 -23.66 -19.39
C PRO A 113 4.79 -24.76 -20.41
N ALA A 114 5.47 -24.85 -21.56
CA ALA A 114 5.29 -25.97 -22.49
C ALA A 114 5.63 -27.34 -21.90
N THR A 115 6.56 -27.39 -20.94
CA THR A 115 6.91 -28.59 -20.16
C THR A 115 5.84 -28.95 -19.13
N THR A 116 4.92 -28.02 -18.83
CA THR A 116 3.81 -28.25 -17.92
C THR A 116 2.80 -29.23 -18.53
N PRO A 117 2.26 -30.19 -17.75
CA PRO A 117 1.24 -31.12 -18.21
C PRO A 117 0.06 -30.43 -18.90
N VAL A 118 -0.50 -31.11 -19.92
CA VAL A 118 -1.66 -30.61 -20.70
C VAL A 118 -2.84 -30.26 -19.79
N SER A 119 -3.05 -31.03 -18.72
CA SER A 119 -4.11 -30.79 -17.72
C SER A 119 -3.98 -29.43 -17.03
N ALA A 120 -2.80 -29.08 -16.54
CA ALA A 120 -2.55 -27.79 -15.88
C ALA A 120 -2.67 -26.61 -16.87
N ARG A 121 -2.22 -26.78 -18.12
CA ARG A 121 -2.41 -25.77 -19.19
C ARG A 121 -3.89 -25.53 -19.50
N LEU A 122 -4.69 -26.59 -19.61
CA LEU A 122 -6.15 -26.50 -19.79
C LEU A 122 -6.82 -25.84 -18.59
N GLY A 123 -6.39 -26.19 -17.37
CA GLY A 123 -6.86 -25.56 -16.13
C GLY A 123 -6.63 -24.06 -16.12
N PHE A 124 -5.40 -23.61 -16.41
CA PHE A 124 -5.07 -22.20 -16.51
C PHE A 124 -5.87 -21.49 -17.61
N THR A 125 -6.02 -22.12 -18.78
CA THR A 125 -6.81 -21.57 -19.89
C THR A 125 -8.28 -21.39 -19.50
N ALA A 126 -8.88 -22.37 -18.82
CA ALA A 126 -10.24 -22.26 -18.31
C ALA A 126 -10.38 -21.12 -17.29
N ALA A 127 -9.40 -20.97 -16.38
CA ALA A 127 -9.36 -19.85 -15.42
C ALA A 127 -9.23 -18.49 -16.12
N ALA A 128 -8.45 -18.41 -17.20
CA ALA A 128 -8.30 -17.20 -18.00
C ALA A 128 -9.59 -16.85 -18.75
N VAL A 129 -10.26 -17.83 -19.37
CA VAL A 129 -11.56 -17.63 -20.03
C VAL A 129 -12.62 -17.17 -19.03
N PHE A 130 -12.73 -17.85 -17.88
CA PHE A 130 -13.63 -17.45 -16.79
C PHE A 130 -13.37 -16.01 -16.34
N THR A 131 -12.09 -15.65 -16.19
CA THR A 131 -11.68 -14.29 -15.87
C THR A 131 -12.10 -13.30 -16.96
N GLY A 132 -11.90 -13.62 -18.24
CA GLY A 132 -12.33 -12.78 -19.36
C GLY A 132 -13.83 -12.49 -19.33
N VAL A 133 -14.65 -13.50 -19.10
CA VAL A 133 -16.11 -13.39 -18.99
C VAL A 133 -16.52 -12.56 -17.76
N ALA A 134 -15.88 -12.76 -16.61
CA ALA A 134 -16.11 -11.97 -15.39
C ALA A 134 -15.73 -10.48 -15.59
N LEU A 135 -14.62 -10.21 -16.27
CA LEU A 135 -14.19 -8.85 -16.61
C LEU A 135 -15.17 -8.17 -17.55
N TRP A 136 -15.66 -8.88 -18.57
CA TRP A 136 -16.68 -8.39 -19.49
C TRP A 136 -17.96 -7.99 -18.75
N GLU A 137 -18.49 -8.86 -17.89
CA GLU A 137 -19.70 -8.57 -17.11
C GLU A 137 -19.51 -7.34 -16.21
N ARG A 138 -18.33 -7.15 -15.62
CA ARG A 138 -18.02 -5.94 -14.83
C ARG A 138 -17.97 -4.67 -15.68
N LEU A 139 -17.47 -4.75 -16.91
CA LEU A 139 -17.47 -3.62 -17.83
C LEU A 139 -18.89 -3.30 -18.32
N ALA A 140 -19.69 -4.32 -18.61
CA ALA A 140 -21.09 -4.18 -18.98
C ALA A 140 -21.91 -3.56 -17.84
N ALA A 141 -21.71 -4.01 -16.60
CA ALA A 141 -22.32 -3.43 -15.40
C ALA A 141 -22.02 -1.94 -15.25
N ARG A 142 -20.77 -1.52 -15.50
CA ARG A 142 -20.37 -0.11 -15.46
C ARG A 142 -21.08 0.72 -16.53
N ARG A 143 -21.29 0.18 -17.73
CA ARG A 143 -22.05 0.85 -18.79
C ARG A 143 -23.52 1.02 -18.38
N ARG A 144 -24.16 -0.04 -17.91
CA ARG A 144 -25.56 0.00 -17.40
C ARG A 144 -25.72 1.03 -16.27
N GLN A 145 -24.76 1.10 -15.34
CA GLN A 145 -24.76 2.09 -14.26
C GLN A 145 -24.66 3.53 -14.76
N ARG A 146 -23.83 3.81 -15.78
CA ARG A 146 -23.73 5.16 -16.38
C ARG A 146 -25.03 5.56 -17.05
N GLU A 147 -25.61 4.68 -17.86
CA GLU A 147 -26.88 4.95 -18.53
C GLU A 147 -28.00 5.25 -17.54
N LEU A 148 -28.04 4.56 -16.39
CA LEU A 148 -29.03 4.83 -15.35
C LEU A 148 -28.84 6.19 -14.68
N ILE A 149 -27.60 6.63 -14.46
CA ILE A 149 -27.33 7.98 -13.94
C ILE A 149 -27.72 9.04 -14.98
N GLU A 150 -27.39 8.83 -16.25
CA GLU A 150 -27.74 9.75 -17.33
C GLU A 150 -29.26 9.89 -17.49
N ARG A 151 -30.00 8.78 -17.41
CA ARG A 151 -31.47 8.79 -17.40
C ARG A 151 -32.03 9.49 -16.16
N ALA A 152 -31.47 9.26 -14.98
CA ALA A 152 -31.91 9.89 -13.73
C ALA A 152 -31.66 11.40 -13.72
N ALA A 153 -30.51 11.85 -14.25
CA ALA A 153 -30.15 13.26 -14.34
C ALA A 153 -31.01 14.05 -15.35
N GLY A 154 -31.56 13.38 -16.37
CA GLY A 154 -32.33 14.02 -17.43
C GLY A 154 -31.44 14.73 -18.45
N PRO A 155 -31.93 15.75 -19.18
CA PRO A 155 -31.17 16.46 -20.20
C PRO A 155 -30.16 17.47 -19.65
N GLU A 156 -30.31 17.87 -18.37
CA GLU A 156 -29.46 18.88 -17.75
C GLU A 156 -28.00 18.41 -17.69
N ARG A 157 -27.07 19.24 -18.20
CA ARG A 157 -25.63 19.01 -18.17
C ARG A 157 -24.96 20.30 -17.73
N ARG A 158 -24.02 20.20 -16.78
CA ARG A 158 -23.27 21.37 -16.32
C ARG A 158 -21.77 21.11 -16.35
N PRO A 159 -20.97 22.14 -16.64
CA PRO A 159 -19.53 22.03 -16.50
C PRO A 159 -19.16 21.79 -15.02
N VAL A 160 -18.08 21.07 -14.79
CA VAL A 160 -17.54 20.88 -13.43
C VAL A 160 -17.07 22.24 -12.87
N PRO A 161 -17.29 22.53 -11.56
CA PRO A 161 -16.85 23.77 -10.92
C PRO A 161 -15.36 24.07 -11.12
N ALA A 162 -15.01 25.35 -11.24
CA ALA A 162 -13.65 25.80 -11.55
C ALA A 162 -12.61 25.30 -10.51
N SER A 163 -12.95 25.34 -9.23
CA SER A 163 -12.09 24.85 -8.13
C SER A 163 -11.75 23.37 -8.26
N ALA A 164 -12.69 22.54 -8.72
CA ALA A 164 -12.40 21.15 -9.03
C ALA A 164 -11.44 21.01 -10.21
N ARG A 165 -11.55 21.82 -11.28
CA ARG A 165 -10.70 21.67 -12.48
C ARG A 165 -9.19 21.76 -12.18
N ALA A 166 -8.81 22.55 -11.17
CA ALA A 166 -7.43 22.70 -10.72
C ALA A 166 -6.87 21.48 -9.95
N PHE A 167 -7.68 20.46 -9.65
CA PHE A 167 -7.26 19.31 -8.86
C PHE A 167 -6.16 18.49 -9.56
N PRO A 168 -4.95 18.34 -8.97
CA PRO A 168 -3.81 17.67 -9.58
C PRO A 168 -3.93 16.14 -9.53
N ARG A 169 -5.00 15.58 -10.11
CA ARG A 169 -5.28 14.14 -10.09
C ARG A 169 -4.11 13.34 -10.66
N GLY A 170 -3.55 12.47 -9.83
CA GLY A 170 -2.54 11.47 -10.22
C GLY A 170 -1.11 11.99 -10.37
N ARG A 171 -0.82 13.30 -10.19
CA ARG A 171 0.55 13.82 -10.35
C ARG A 171 1.55 13.18 -9.39
N THR A 172 1.24 13.16 -8.10
CA THR A 172 2.09 12.53 -7.08
C THR A 172 2.26 11.04 -7.32
N THR A 173 1.18 10.35 -7.69
CA THR A 173 1.20 8.93 -8.05
C THR A 173 2.12 8.67 -9.24
N LEU A 174 2.10 9.53 -10.28
CA LEU A 174 2.96 9.42 -11.45
C LEU A 174 4.43 9.72 -11.11
N ALA A 175 4.71 10.69 -10.24
CA ALA A 175 6.07 11.00 -9.81
C ALA A 175 6.71 9.81 -9.07
N VAL A 176 5.97 9.24 -8.09
CA VAL A 176 6.43 8.03 -7.37
C VAL A 176 6.58 6.84 -8.32
N ALA A 177 5.65 6.68 -9.27
CA ALA A 177 5.74 5.63 -10.28
C ALA A 177 6.99 5.79 -11.15
N GLY A 178 7.29 7.00 -11.62
CA GLY A 178 8.47 7.30 -12.42
C GLY A 178 9.76 6.98 -11.68
N ALA A 179 9.86 7.35 -10.39
CA ALA A 179 11.01 7.03 -9.56
C ALA A 179 11.22 5.51 -9.41
N LEU A 180 10.15 4.76 -9.10
CA LEU A 180 10.24 3.30 -8.96
C LEU A 180 10.60 2.60 -10.28
N LEU A 181 10.05 3.05 -11.41
CA LEU A 181 10.37 2.52 -12.72
C LEU A 181 11.79 2.87 -13.18
N ALA A 182 12.30 4.05 -12.80
CA ALA A 182 13.70 4.41 -13.05
C ALA A 182 14.65 3.47 -12.29
N VAL A 183 14.38 3.19 -11.01
CA VAL A 183 15.13 2.19 -10.23
C VAL A 183 15.04 0.81 -10.89
N THR A 184 13.86 0.40 -11.35
CA THR A 184 13.65 -0.87 -12.06
C THR A 184 14.51 -0.94 -13.34
N GLY A 185 14.53 0.14 -14.13
CA GLY A 185 15.35 0.23 -15.34
C GLY A 185 16.86 0.19 -15.03
N LEU A 186 17.29 0.81 -13.93
CA LEU A 186 18.67 0.73 -13.46
C LEU A 186 19.04 -0.70 -13.04
N CYS A 187 18.17 -1.39 -12.30
CA CYS A 187 18.39 -2.80 -11.93
C CYS A 187 18.48 -3.71 -13.17
N LEU A 188 17.60 -3.53 -14.15
CA LEU A 188 17.66 -4.30 -15.41
C LEU A 188 18.98 -4.04 -16.15
N TRP A 189 19.36 -2.77 -16.29
CA TRP A 189 20.59 -2.40 -16.97
C TRP A 189 21.84 -2.95 -16.26
N GLN A 190 21.91 -2.85 -14.94
CA GLN A 190 22.99 -3.43 -14.13
C GLN A 190 23.02 -4.97 -14.24
N GLY A 191 21.86 -5.63 -14.20
CA GLY A 191 21.77 -7.08 -14.35
C GLY A 191 22.29 -7.55 -15.72
N LEU A 192 21.79 -6.96 -16.80
CA LEU A 192 22.21 -7.29 -18.17
C LEU A 192 23.69 -6.98 -18.43
N THR A 193 24.20 -5.86 -17.91
CA THR A 193 25.63 -5.52 -18.08
C THR A 193 26.54 -6.44 -17.28
N THR A 194 26.12 -6.87 -16.10
CA THR A 194 26.87 -7.84 -15.28
C THR A 194 26.90 -9.19 -15.98
N GLU A 195 25.76 -9.67 -16.46
CA GLU A 195 25.66 -10.90 -17.23
C GLU A 195 26.53 -10.87 -18.49
N ALA A 196 26.49 -9.79 -19.27
CA ALA A 196 27.31 -9.65 -20.47
C ALA A 196 28.81 -9.72 -20.16
N ARG A 197 29.28 -9.03 -19.10
CA ARG A 197 30.69 -9.07 -18.67
C ARG A 197 31.10 -10.47 -18.23
N GLU A 198 30.24 -11.17 -17.50
CA GLU A 198 30.50 -12.52 -17.03
C GLU A 198 30.52 -13.53 -18.18
N ASN A 199 29.63 -13.39 -19.16
CA ASN A 199 29.62 -14.21 -20.37
C ASN A 199 30.87 -13.98 -21.24
N GLU A 200 31.35 -12.73 -21.35
CA GLU A 200 32.61 -12.41 -22.03
C GLU A 200 33.84 -12.99 -21.30
N ARG A 201 33.80 -13.08 -19.97
CA ARG A 201 34.85 -13.76 -19.20
C ARG A 201 34.81 -15.28 -19.43
N ASP A 202 33.63 -15.90 -19.34
CA ASP A 202 33.45 -17.34 -19.63
C ASP A 202 33.88 -17.73 -21.04
N ALA A 203 33.63 -16.84 -22.02
CA ALA A 203 34.05 -17.07 -23.40
C ALA A 203 35.59 -17.08 -23.56
N ARG A 204 36.33 -16.45 -22.65
CA ARG A 204 37.80 -16.40 -22.63
C ARG A 204 38.42 -17.43 -21.68
N ALA A 205 37.64 -17.95 -20.74
CA ALA A 205 38.08 -18.91 -19.74
C ALA A 205 38.41 -20.28 -20.38
N GLU A 206 39.31 -21.02 -19.73
CA GLU A 206 39.66 -22.38 -20.16
C GLU A 206 38.52 -23.34 -19.85
N ARG A 207 38.14 -24.18 -20.81
CA ARG A 207 37.07 -25.18 -20.66
C ARG A 207 37.67 -26.52 -20.28
N LEU A 208 37.43 -26.99 -19.06
CA LEU A 208 37.93 -28.26 -18.56
C LEU A 208 36.79 -29.24 -18.27
N THR A 209 37.00 -30.50 -18.64
CA THR A 209 36.10 -31.59 -18.24
C THR A 209 36.60 -32.17 -16.93
N VAL A 210 35.74 -32.17 -15.91
CA VAL A 210 36.07 -32.57 -14.53
C VAL A 210 35.11 -33.65 -14.06
N VAL A 211 35.53 -34.48 -13.10
CA VAL A 211 34.68 -35.54 -12.54
C VAL A 211 34.14 -35.10 -11.19
N VAL A 212 32.83 -35.22 -10.99
CA VAL A 212 32.18 -34.90 -9.71
C VAL A 212 32.56 -35.97 -8.69
N VAL A 213 33.12 -35.56 -7.55
CA VAL A 213 33.60 -36.45 -6.50
C VAL A 213 32.56 -36.59 -5.39
N ASP A 214 32.01 -35.46 -4.95
CA ASP A 214 31.08 -35.39 -3.84
C ASP A 214 30.09 -34.23 -4.04
N ARG A 215 28.96 -34.30 -3.33
CA ARG A 215 27.86 -33.36 -3.41
C ARG A 215 27.57 -32.77 -2.04
N GLY A 216 27.71 -31.45 -1.92
CA GLY A 216 27.28 -30.67 -0.77
C GLY A 216 25.83 -30.18 -0.90
N GLU A 217 25.42 -29.32 0.04
CA GLU A 217 24.08 -28.73 0.07
C GLU A 217 23.88 -27.67 -1.03
N ASP A 218 24.89 -26.83 -1.27
CA ASP A 218 24.90 -25.75 -2.29
C ASP A 218 26.18 -25.74 -3.13
N SER A 219 26.92 -26.86 -3.14
CA SER A 219 28.20 -26.99 -3.85
C SER A 219 28.47 -28.42 -4.28
N ILE A 220 29.38 -28.58 -5.24
CA ILE A 220 29.92 -29.87 -5.64
C ILE A 220 31.45 -29.85 -5.54
N THR A 221 32.02 -30.96 -5.10
CA THR A 221 33.47 -31.17 -5.14
C THR A 221 33.81 -31.84 -6.45
N VAL A 222 34.70 -31.25 -7.24
CA VAL A 222 35.12 -31.75 -8.55
C VAL A 222 36.60 -32.10 -8.53
N ARG A 223 36.99 -33.15 -9.27
CA ARG A 223 38.39 -33.51 -9.50
C ARG A 223 38.84 -32.97 -10.85
N LEU A 224 39.87 -32.14 -10.82
CA LEU A 224 40.53 -31.57 -11.99
C LEU A 224 41.41 -32.62 -12.68
N PRO A 225 41.76 -32.44 -13.97
CA PRO A 225 42.62 -33.37 -14.71
C PRO A 225 43.99 -33.62 -14.05
N GLY A 226 44.49 -32.66 -13.26
CA GLY A 226 45.74 -32.78 -12.49
C GLY A 226 45.66 -33.61 -11.22
N GLY A 227 44.47 -34.12 -10.85
CA GLY A 227 44.25 -34.91 -9.64
C GLY A 227 43.79 -34.09 -8.43
N ASP A 228 43.97 -32.77 -8.46
CA ASP A 228 43.50 -31.86 -7.42
C ASP A 228 41.97 -31.81 -7.34
N THR A 229 41.45 -31.63 -6.13
CA THR A 229 40.01 -31.45 -5.90
C THR A 229 39.70 -29.99 -5.60
N GLY A 230 38.72 -29.43 -6.30
CA GLY A 230 38.17 -28.10 -6.06
C GLY A 230 36.71 -28.16 -5.64
N VAL A 231 36.25 -27.18 -4.88
CA VAL A 231 34.83 -27.00 -4.55
C VAL A 231 34.26 -25.94 -5.49
N VAL A 232 33.10 -26.21 -6.07
CA VAL A 232 32.41 -25.31 -6.99
C VAL A 232 30.97 -25.14 -6.51
N ASP A 233 30.55 -23.91 -6.32
CA ASP A 233 29.19 -23.59 -5.90
C ASP A 233 28.17 -23.94 -7.02
N THR A 234 27.00 -24.44 -6.63
CA THR A 234 25.92 -24.79 -7.56
C THR A 234 24.55 -24.60 -6.92
N LEU A 235 23.59 -24.12 -7.72
CA LEU A 235 22.20 -23.97 -7.30
C LEU A 235 21.41 -25.28 -7.40
N PHE A 236 21.90 -26.25 -8.19
CA PHE A 236 21.21 -27.51 -8.47
C PHE A 236 22.15 -28.71 -8.27
N PRO A 237 22.65 -28.95 -7.03
CA PRO A 237 23.57 -30.05 -6.76
C PRO A 237 22.97 -31.42 -7.13
N GLY A 238 21.63 -31.55 -7.05
CA GLY A 238 20.89 -32.75 -7.47
C GLY A 238 21.14 -33.17 -8.92
N SER A 239 21.45 -32.23 -9.80
CA SER A 239 21.71 -32.46 -11.23
C SER A 239 23.09 -33.07 -11.52
N TYR A 240 24.00 -33.09 -10.54
CA TYR A 240 25.37 -33.58 -10.70
C TYR A 240 25.62 -34.82 -9.85
N GLU A 241 25.53 -36.01 -10.46
CA GLU A 241 25.79 -37.28 -9.78
C GLU A 241 27.29 -37.50 -9.56
N PRO A 242 27.73 -37.92 -8.35
CA PRO A 242 29.11 -38.34 -8.12
C PRO A 242 29.55 -39.42 -9.12
N GLY A 243 30.76 -39.29 -9.64
CA GLY A 243 31.34 -40.17 -10.66
C GLY A 243 31.04 -39.76 -12.11
N ARG A 244 30.14 -38.80 -12.36
CA ARG A 244 29.91 -38.26 -13.71
C ARG A 244 30.86 -37.11 -14.04
N SER A 245 31.16 -36.97 -15.33
CA SER A 245 31.90 -35.83 -15.86
C SER A 245 30.99 -34.63 -16.10
N THR A 246 31.46 -33.44 -15.74
CA THR A 246 30.83 -32.14 -16.06
C THR A 246 31.89 -31.19 -16.63
N VAL A 247 31.45 -30.05 -17.18
CA VAL A 247 32.32 -29.03 -17.75
C VAL A 247 32.37 -27.82 -16.83
N VAL A 248 33.58 -27.35 -16.54
CA VAL A 248 33.82 -26.12 -15.78
C VAL A 248 34.64 -25.13 -16.60
N PHE A 249 34.40 -23.84 -16.36
CA PHE A 249 35.24 -22.73 -16.81
C PHE A 249 36.23 -22.38 -15.70
N VAL A 250 37.51 -22.31 -16.07
CA VAL A 250 38.61 -21.93 -15.17
C VAL A 250 39.26 -20.65 -15.68
N ASP A 251 39.27 -19.62 -14.84
CA ASP A 251 39.91 -18.32 -15.09
C ASP A 251 40.68 -17.88 -13.83
N GLY A 252 41.98 -18.15 -13.81
CA GLY A 252 42.82 -17.98 -12.61
C GLY A 252 42.34 -18.85 -11.44
N ASP A 253 42.10 -18.23 -10.29
CA ASP A 253 41.62 -18.92 -9.08
C ASP A 253 40.10 -19.21 -9.10
N ARG A 254 39.38 -18.78 -10.14
CA ARG A 254 37.93 -18.92 -10.23
C ARG A 254 37.56 -20.15 -11.06
N VAL A 255 36.73 -21.00 -10.48
CA VAL A 255 36.12 -22.17 -11.14
C VAL A 255 34.61 -22.01 -11.12
N ARG A 256 33.95 -22.15 -12.28
CA ARG A 256 32.48 -22.08 -12.41
C ARG A 256 31.97 -23.20 -13.32
N LEU A 257 30.75 -23.68 -13.08
CA LEU A 257 30.10 -24.68 -13.93
C LEU A 257 29.65 -24.07 -15.26
N ALA A 258 29.93 -24.75 -16.37
CA ALA A 258 29.48 -24.32 -17.69
C ALA A 258 27.95 -24.44 -17.88
N ALA A 259 27.30 -25.32 -17.12
CA ALA A 259 25.85 -25.52 -17.13
C ALA A 259 25.09 -24.48 -16.27
N GLU A 260 25.78 -23.78 -15.38
CA GLU A 260 25.21 -22.76 -14.46
C GLU A 260 26.00 -21.44 -14.60
N PRO A 261 25.69 -20.65 -15.64
CA PRO A 261 26.31 -19.33 -15.84
C PRO A 261 25.82 -18.34 -14.77
N TYR A 262 26.24 -17.07 -14.88
CA TYR A 262 25.88 -16.03 -13.92
C TYR A 262 24.37 -16.00 -13.61
N ASP A 263 24.04 -16.19 -12.34
CA ASP A 263 22.67 -16.04 -11.84
C ASP A 263 22.37 -14.57 -11.54
N ALA A 264 21.41 -14.01 -12.29
CA ALA A 264 20.92 -12.66 -12.10
C ALA A 264 19.69 -12.58 -11.17
N PHE A 265 19.37 -13.63 -10.42
CA PHE A 265 18.20 -13.71 -9.55
C PHE A 265 18.07 -12.50 -8.63
N GLY A 266 19.17 -12.04 -8.02
CA GLY A 266 19.17 -10.83 -7.18
C GLY A 266 18.67 -9.58 -7.92
N TRP A 267 19.12 -9.37 -9.16
CA TRP A 267 18.66 -8.27 -10.00
C TRP A 267 17.21 -8.43 -10.42
N GLN A 268 16.81 -9.64 -10.78
CA GLN A 268 15.43 -9.98 -11.13
C GLN A 268 14.46 -9.74 -9.96
N ALA A 269 14.86 -10.09 -8.73
CA ALA A 269 14.08 -9.85 -7.52
C ALA A 269 13.93 -8.35 -7.22
N LEU A 270 14.98 -7.55 -7.41
CA LEU A 270 14.90 -6.08 -7.28
C LEU A 270 13.98 -5.48 -8.35
N MET A 271 14.06 -5.98 -9.59
CA MET A 271 13.15 -5.56 -10.65
C MET A 271 11.69 -5.87 -10.32
N LEU A 272 11.39 -7.03 -9.76
CA LEU A 272 10.04 -7.35 -9.26
C LEU A 272 9.61 -6.37 -8.17
N LEU A 273 10.48 -6.16 -7.17
CA LEU A 273 10.21 -5.34 -6.00
C LEU A 273 9.84 -3.90 -6.36
N PHE A 274 10.51 -3.30 -7.35
CA PHE A 274 10.26 -1.92 -7.77
C PHE A 274 9.33 -1.82 -8.99
N GLY A 275 9.42 -2.76 -9.92
CA GLY A 275 8.69 -2.77 -11.19
C GLY A 275 7.20 -3.02 -11.01
N LEU A 276 6.82 -3.94 -10.13
CA LEU A 276 5.41 -4.23 -9.81
C LEU A 276 4.68 -3.00 -9.24
N PRO A 277 5.13 -2.36 -8.14
CA PRO A 277 4.48 -1.17 -7.62
C PRO A 277 4.62 0.03 -8.56
N GLY A 278 5.78 0.20 -9.21
CA GLY A 278 6.01 1.28 -10.18
C GLY A 278 5.01 1.24 -11.33
N THR A 279 4.87 0.09 -11.99
CA THR A 279 3.92 -0.11 -13.09
C THR A 279 2.47 0.04 -12.62
N THR A 280 2.15 -0.51 -11.46
CA THR A 280 0.83 -0.39 -10.84
C THR A 280 0.43 1.07 -10.60
N LEU A 281 1.35 1.86 -10.05
CA LEU A 281 1.14 3.28 -9.76
C LEU A 281 1.08 4.09 -11.05
N LEU A 282 1.95 3.82 -12.02
CA LEU A 282 1.95 4.49 -13.33
C LEU A 282 0.58 4.35 -13.99
N VAL A 283 0.13 3.10 -14.15
CA VAL A 283 -1.15 2.77 -14.76
C VAL A 283 -2.32 3.36 -13.99
N SER A 284 -2.29 3.28 -12.65
CA SER A 284 -3.34 3.87 -11.81
C SER A 284 -3.40 5.39 -11.92
N GLY A 285 -2.25 6.05 -11.98
CA GLY A 285 -2.07 7.49 -12.15
C GLY A 285 -2.54 7.98 -13.52
N LEU A 286 -2.10 7.33 -14.59
CA LEU A 286 -2.54 7.61 -15.97
C LEU A 286 -4.03 7.42 -16.13
N ALA A 287 -4.58 6.31 -15.62
CA ALA A 287 -6.01 6.04 -15.69
C ALA A 287 -6.82 7.06 -14.86
N ALA A 288 -6.34 7.46 -13.68
CA ALA A 288 -6.97 8.52 -12.88
C ALA A 288 -6.95 9.87 -13.60
N ARG A 289 -5.81 10.24 -14.19
CA ARG A 289 -5.67 11.47 -14.97
C ARG A 289 -6.55 11.47 -16.21
N ALA A 290 -6.63 10.36 -16.93
CA ALA A 290 -7.48 10.22 -18.11
C ALA A 290 -8.97 10.34 -17.75
N ARG A 291 -9.43 9.67 -16.69
CA ARG A 291 -10.82 9.81 -16.21
C ARG A 291 -11.12 11.23 -15.73
N TRP A 292 -10.18 11.85 -15.02
CA TRP A 292 -10.33 13.22 -14.55
C TRP A 292 -10.46 14.22 -15.70
N ARG A 293 -9.58 14.10 -16.71
CA ARG A 293 -9.67 14.92 -17.94
C ARG A 293 -11.02 14.76 -18.63
N ARG A 294 -11.53 13.52 -18.74
CA ARG A 294 -12.87 13.28 -19.31
C ARG A 294 -14.00 13.90 -18.48
N LEU A 295 -13.87 13.89 -17.16
CA LEU A 295 -14.86 14.51 -16.27
C LEU A 295 -14.88 16.05 -16.42
N VAL A 296 -13.71 16.65 -16.66
CA VAL A 296 -13.55 18.12 -16.72
C VAL A 296 -13.74 18.68 -18.15
N ALA A 297 -13.55 17.87 -19.19
CA ALA A 297 -13.58 18.32 -20.58
C ALA A 297 -14.98 18.74 -21.06
N ASP A 298 -16.00 17.96 -20.72
CA ASP A 298 -17.36 18.15 -21.25
C ASP A 298 -18.37 18.42 -20.11
N PRO A 299 -19.50 19.11 -20.39
CA PRO A 299 -20.61 19.19 -19.45
C PRO A 299 -21.10 17.80 -19.02
N VAL A 300 -21.23 17.58 -17.71
CA VAL A 300 -21.54 16.29 -17.10
C VAL A 300 -22.96 16.25 -16.52
N PRO A 301 -23.59 15.07 -16.39
CA PRO A 301 -24.88 14.96 -15.70
C PRO A 301 -24.73 15.37 -14.23
N VAL A 302 -25.77 16.04 -13.74
CA VAL A 302 -25.84 16.57 -12.37
C VAL A 302 -27.04 16.00 -11.65
N LEU A 303 -26.83 15.53 -10.42
CA LEU A 303 -27.88 14.98 -9.57
C LEU A 303 -27.83 15.62 -8.20
N ARG A 304 -28.99 15.92 -7.65
CA ARG A 304 -29.13 16.30 -6.25
C ARG A 304 -29.13 15.04 -5.41
N VAL A 305 -28.28 15.00 -4.39
CA VAL A 305 -28.06 13.84 -3.52
C VAL A 305 -27.96 14.28 -2.07
N ARG A 306 -27.89 13.31 -1.16
CA ARG A 306 -27.53 13.54 0.24
C ARG A 306 -26.17 12.95 0.51
N ALA A 307 -25.28 13.68 1.18
CA ALA A 307 -23.97 13.21 1.54
C ALA A 307 -23.71 13.39 3.03
N THR A 308 -22.93 12.51 3.65
CA THR A 308 -22.39 12.82 4.97
C THR A 308 -21.37 13.96 4.85
N ASN A 309 -21.57 15.04 5.61
CA ASN A 309 -20.61 16.14 5.75
C ASN A 309 -19.22 15.55 6.06
N PRO A 310 -18.13 16.10 5.50
CA PRO A 310 -16.78 15.68 5.85
C PRO A 310 -16.50 16.09 7.29
N GLY A 311 -16.87 15.23 8.22
CA GLY A 311 -16.15 15.14 9.49
C GLY A 311 -14.71 14.63 9.22
N PRO A 312 -13.98 14.19 10.25
CA PRO A 312 -12.59 13.72 10.13
C PRO A 312 -12.49 12.38 9.38
N ARG A 313 -13.63 11.89 8.85
CA ARG A 313 -13.71 10.68 8.05
C ARG A 313 -13.37 11.02 6.62
N ILE A 314 -12.24 10.49 6.19
CA ILE A 314 -11.70 10.50 4.82
C ILE A 314 -12.65 9.83 3.79
N ARG A 315 -13.91 9.49 4.12
CA ARG A 315 -14.82 8.73 3.25
C ARG A 315 -16.19 9.37 3.14
N THR A 316 -16.42 10.08 2.03
CA THR A 316 -17.72 10.59 1.61
C THR A 316 -18.66 9.43 1.27
N ARG A 317 -19.88 9.50 1.81
CA ARG A 317 -20.96 8.52 1.59
C ARG A 317 -22.16 9.25 1.03
N VAL A 318 -22.67 8.76 -0.10
CA VAL A 318 -23.81 9.37 -0.80
C VAL A 318 -25.04 8.49 -0.69
N PHE A 319 -26.16 9.14 -0.44
CA PHE A 319 -27.49 8.61 -0.25
C PHE A 319 -28.45 9.29 -1.23
N ALA A 320 -29.55 8.60 -1.53
CA ALA A 320 -30.67 9.21 -2.22
C ALA A 320 -31.30 10.34 -1.39
N VAL A 321 -31.92 11.31 -2.06
CA VAL A 321 -32.50 12.50 -1.41
C VAL A 321 -33.67 12.16 -0.50
N ASP A 322 -34.44 11.12 -0.83
CA ASP A 322 -35.59 10.61 -0.08
C ASP A 322 -35.23 9.49 0.90
N ALA A 323 -33.94 9.19 1.09
CA ALA A 323 -33.52 8.12 1.99
C ALA A 323 -34.00 8.39 3.44
N PRO A 324 -34.68 7.43 4.09
CA PRO A 324 -35.23 7.63 5.43
C PRO A 324 -34.14 7.88 6.48
N ARG A 325 -34.48 8.67 7.50
CA ARG A 325 -33.64 8.91 8.69
C ARG A 325 -33.22 7.57 9.29
N GLY A 326 -31.91 7.31 9.32
CA GLY A 326 -31.35 6.05 9.84
C GLY A 326 -30.99 5.01 8.79
N ARG A 327 -31.23 5.24 7.49
CA ARG A 327 -30.73 4.36 6.41
C ARG A 327 -29.19 4.39 6.41
N ARG A 328 -28.58 3.34 6.98
CA ARG A 328 -27.13 3.26 7.18
C ARG A 328 -26.33 2.89 5.93
N ARG A 329 -26.99 2.44 4.86
CA ARG A 329 -26.33 1.89 3.67
C ARG A 329 -26.28 2.94 2.55
N PRO A 330 -25.11 3.55 2.28
CA PRO A 330 -24.97 4.48 1.16
C PRO A 330 -25.08 3.74 -0.18
N ALA A 331 -25.55 4.44 -1.21
CA ALA A 331 -25.59 3.90 -2.57
C ALA A 331 -24.18 3.80 -3.17
N LEU A 332 -23.36 4.81 -2.89
CA LEU A 332 -21.97 4.87 -3.32
C LEU A 332 -21.10 5.61 -2.31
N SER A 333 -19.80 5.38 -2.37
CA SER A 333 -18.83 6.02 -1.47
C SER A 333 -17.47 6.15 -2.13
N TRP A 334 -16.71 7.14 -1.71
CA TRP A 334 -15.32 7.29 -2.11
C TRP A 334 -14.54 7.98 -1.00
N VAL A 335 -13.21 7.96 -1.14
CA VAL A 335 -12.30 8.62 -0.22
C VAL A 335 -12.03 10.03 -0.73
N THR A 336 -12.26 11.04 0.11
CA THR A 336 -12.01 12.47 -0.16
C THR A 336 -10.88 12.95 0.73
N LEU A 337 -10.02 13.80 0.18
CA LEU A 337 -9.22 14.65 1.06
C LEU A 337 -10.18 15.72 1.59
N PRO A 338 -10.20 16.00 2.90
CA PRO A 338 -10.87 17.19 3.37
C PRO A 338 -10.28 18.39 2.62
N PRO A 339 -11.10 19.38 2.28
CA PRO A 339 -10.66 20.62 1.66
C PRO A 339 -9.79 21.36 2.67
N THR A 340 -8.51 21.03 2.66
CA THR A 340 -7.46 21.73 3.37
C THR A 340 -6.62 22.42 2.31
N ALA A 341 -6.48 23.75 2.45
CA ALA A 341 -5.52 24.64 1.77
C ALA A 341 -5.89 25.36 0.46
N ARG A 342 -7.02 25.10 -0.22
CA ARG A 342 -7.22 25.69 -1.58
C ARG A 342 -8.20 26.84 -1.70
N ASP A 343 -9.19 26.94 -0.82
CA ASP A 343 -10.28 27.92 -0.97
C ASP A 343 -10.25 29.00 0.13
N VAL A 344 -9.10 29.23 0.78
CA VAL A 344 -8.93 30.41 1.64
C VAL A 344 -8.59 31.60 0.71
N PRO A 345 -9.43 32.64 0.62
CA PRO A 345 -9.11 33.83 -0.15
C PRO A 345 -7.78 34.42 0.35
N GLY A 346 -6.77 34.48 -0.51
CA GLY A 346 -5.40 34.94 -0.17
C GLY A 346 -4.29 33.88 -0.31
N ALA A 347 -4.61 32.64 -0.67
CA ALA A 347 -3.65 31.55 -0.89
C ALA A 347 -3.03 31.51 -2.31
N ASP A 348 -2.89 32.68 -2.95
CA ASP A 348 -2.21 32.82 -4.25
C ASP A 348 -0.67 32.73 -4.11
N GLY A 349 -0.18 32.73 -2.87
CA GLY A 349 1.17 32.30 -2.55
C GLY A 349 1.26 30.77 -2.62
N HIS A 350 2.16 30.26 -3.45
CA HIS A 350 2.60 28.86 -3.39
C HIS A 350 2.72 28.40 -1.92
N PRO A 351 1.91 27.44 -1.44
CA PRO A 351 2.11 26.87 -0.11
C PRO A 351 3.26 25.88 -0.20
N GLU A 352 4.47 26.41 -0.32
CA GLU A 352 5.72 25.64 -0.19
C GLU A 352 6.04 25.36 1.28
N ASP A 353 5.38 26.05 2.22
CA ASP A 353 5.61 25.87 3.64
C ASP A 353 4.41 25.22 4.37
N PRO A 354 4.50 23.92 4.75
CA PRO A 354 3.54 23.29 5.65
C PRO A 354 3.49 23.93 7.05
N ASP A 355 4.37 24.90 7.34
CA ASP A 355 4.47 25.63 8.60
C ASP A 355 3.73 26.99 8.61
N ASP A 356 3.00 27.33 7.55
CA ASP A 356 2.17 28.54 7.52
C ASP A 356 1.12 28.57 8.67
N PRO A 357 1.11 29.61 9.54
CA PRO A 357 0.19 29.71 10.67
C PRO A 357 -1.29 29.78 10.26
N GLY A 358 -1.61 30.34 9.09
CA GLY A 358 -2.95 30.36 8.52
C GLY A 358 -3.43 28.96 8.09
N PHE A 359 -2.55 28.16 7.47
CA PHE A 359 -2.86 26.76 7.14
C PHE A 359 -3.13 25.92 8.40
N ARG A 360 -2.43 26.21 9.49
CA ARG A 360 -2.58 25.53 10.79
C ARG A 360 -3.87 25.89 11.51
N GLU A 361 -4.30 27.15 11.47
CA GLU A 361 -5.56 27.59 12.07
C GLU A 361 -6.78 27.01 11.32
N VAL A 362 -6.68 26.88 10.00
CA VAL A 362 -7.70 26.23 9.15
C VAL A 362 -7.81 24.73 9.46
N LEU A 363 -6.69 24.03 9.62
CA LEU A 363 -6.69 22.61 10.04
C LEU A 363 -7.27 22.42 11.45
N ALA A 364 -7.01 23.35 12.38
CA ALA A 364 -7.55 23.31 13.73
C ALA A 364 -9.07 23.52 13.75
N ARG A 365 -9.58 24.55 13.04
CA ARG A 365 -11.03 24.78 12.88
C ARG A 365 -11.74 23.60 12.21
N ALA A 366 -11.12 23.02 11.16
CA ALA A 366 -11.66 21.84 10.48
C ALA A 366 -11.69 20.60 11.39
N ALA A 367 -10.74 20.45 12.32
CA ALA A 367 -10.71 19.36 13.30
C ALA A 367 -11.75 19.56 14.42
N GLU A 368 -12.02 20.79 14.82
CA GLU A 368 -13.00 21.16 15.85
C GLU A 368 -14.44 20.99 15.35
N GLN A 369 -14.74 21.45 14.12
CA GLN A 369 -16.02 21.18 13.44
C GLN A 369 -16.23 19.70 13.13
N ALA A 370 -15.16 18.93 12.98
CA ALA A 370 -15.18 17.48 12.78
C ALA A 370 -15.59 16.69 14.04
N GLY A 371 -15.48 17.28 15.23
CA GLY A 371 -15.88 16.66 16.50
C GLY A 371 -17.40 16.54 16.66
N ASP A 372 -18.17 17.40 16.01
CA ASP A 372 -19.62 17.39 16.07
C ASP A 372 -20.21 16.50 14.95
N THR A 373 -21.02 15.54 15.37
CA THR A 373 -21.85 14.60 14.60
C THR A 373 -21.80 14.68 13.06
N SER A 374 -21.53 13.55 12.38
CA SER A 374 -21.62 13.42 10.91
C SER A 374 -23.03 13.74 10.41
N ARG A 375 -23.33 15.02 10.17
CA ARG A 375 -24.62 15.48 9.64
C ARG A 375 -24.71 15.09 8.18
N VAL A 376 -25.87 14.57 7.78
CA VAL A 376 -26.17 14.33 6.37
C VAL A 376 -26.66 15.66 5.80
N VAL A 377 -25.93 16.18 4.82
CA VAL A 377 -26.21 17.44 4.14
C VAL A 377 -26.70 17.15 2.72
N ASP A 378 -27.52 18.05 2.19
CA ASP A 378 -27.88 18.02 0.78
C ASP A 378 -26.66 18.48 -0.06
N ALA A 379 -26.47 17.85 -1.22
CA ALA A 379 -25.28 18.03 -2.04
C ALA A 379 -25.61 17.83 -3.53
N THR A 380 -24.74 18.35 -4.39
CA THR A 380 -24.84 18.23 -5.84
C THR A 380 -23.72 17.34 -6.36
N LEU A 381 -24.09 16.24 -7.02
CA LEU A 381 -23.19 15.24 -7.57
C LEU A 381 -22.97 15.48 -9.07
N TYR A 382 -21.72 15.65 -9.47
CA TYR A 382 -21.29 15.88 -10.85
C TYR A 382 -20.63 14.61 -11.41
N GLY A 383 -21.12 14.13 -12.56
CA GLY A 383 -20.52 13.03 -13.33
C GLY A 383 -21.48 11.86 -13.61
N ALA A 384 -21.22 11.13 -14.70
CA ALA A 384 -21.91 9.87 -15.02
C ALA A 384 -21.36 8.73 -14.15
N VAL A 385 -21.83 8.67 -12.90
CA VAL A 385 -21.20 7.86 -11.86
C VAL A 385 -21.46 6.36 -12.05
N ALA A 386 -20.38 5.58 -12.08
CA ALA A 386 -20.38 4.12 -12.07
C ALA A 386 -19.28 3.61 -11.16
N ASP A 387 -19.27 2.32 -10.83
CA ASP A 387 -18.16 1.72 -10.09
C ASP A 387 -16.82 1.96 -10.82
N GLY A 388 -15.85 2.56 -10.13
CA GLY A 388 -14.56 2.93 -10.69
C GLY A 388 -14.50 4.30 -11.39
N ALA A 389 -15.60 5.05 -11.48
CA ALA A 389 -15.64 6.39 -12.07
C ALA A 389 -15.03 7.46 -11.12
N GLU A 390 -14.71 8.64 -11.67
CA GLU A 390 -14.44 9.83 -10.86
C GLU A 390 -15.76 10.61 -10.71
N ALA A 391 -15.90 11.35 -9.62
CA ALA A 391 -17.05 12.21 -9.35
C ALA A 391 -16.60 13.42 -8.53
N VAL A 392 -17.36 14.51 -8.66
CA VAL A 392 -17.22 15.72 -7.83
C VAL A 392 -18.51 15.91 -7.05
N LEU A 393 -18.40 16.25 -5.78
CA LEU A 393 -19.52 16.56 -4.93
C LEU A 393 -19.39 18.00 -4.45
N VAL A 394 -20.47 18.76 -4.52
CA VAL A 394 -20.53 20.13 -4.00
C VAL A 394 -21.54 20.16 -2.87
N THR A 395 -21.12 20.55 -1.68
CA THR A 395 -22.02 20.78 -0.54
C THR A 395 -22.12 22.29 -0.30
N GLY A 396 -23.26 22.89 -0.64
CA GLY A 396 -23.49 24.34 -0.57
C GLY A 396 -23.91 24.95 -1.93
N PRO A 397 -24.39 26.22 -1.95
CA PRO A 397 -24.76 26.91 -3.19
C PRO A 397 -23.55 27.12 -4.12
N GLU A 398 -23.78 27.01 -5.42
CA GLU A 398 -22.77 27.14 -6.47
C GLU A 398 -22.45 28.63 -6.71
N GLY A 399 -21.21 29.07 -6.50
CA GLY A 399 -20.76 30.45 -6.77
C GLY A 399 -20.56 31.35 -5.55
N GLU A 400 -20.98 30.92 -4.35
CA GLU A 400 -20.50 31.52 -3.10
C GLU A 400 -19.15 30.90 -2.70
N SER A 401 -18.28 31.71 -2.12
CA SER A 401 -17.00 31.31 -1.53
C SER A 401 -17.10 30.25 -0.43
N ASP A 402 -18.32 29.87 -0.02
CA ASP A 402 -18.65 28.88 1.03
C ASP A 402 -19.09 27.49 0.49
N GLY A 403 -19.22 27.33 -0.84
CA GLY A 403 -19.60 26.05 -1.45
C GLY A 403 -18.44 25.05 -1.44
N LEU A 404 -18.46 24.08 -0.51
CA LEU A 404 -17.38 23.12 -0.35
C LEU A 404 -17.34 22.12 -1.52
N VAL A 405 -16.26 22.16 -2.31
CA VAL A 405 -16.07 21.27 -3.46
C VAL A 405 -15.20 20.08 -3.08
N GLU A 406 -15.78 18.88 -3.06
CA GLU A 406 -15.08 17.64 -2.77
C GLU A 406 -14.67 16.88 -4.04
N CYS A 407 -13.37 16.68 -4.18
CA CYS A 407 -12.79 15.82 -5.21
C CYS A 407 -12.35 14.49 -4.61
N GLY A 408 -12.77 13.37 -5.20
CA GLY A 408 -12.36 12.04 -4.75
C GLY A 408 -10.86 11.77 -4.98
N ILE A 409 -10.14 11.33 -3.96
CA ILE A 409 -8.79 10.75 -4.11
C ILE A 409 -8.82 9.28 -4.54
N THR A 410 -9.96 8.62 -4.39
CA THR A 410 -10.19 7.26 -4.91
C THR A 410 -11.40 7.29 -5.84
N PRO A 411 -11.45 6.36 -6.81
CA PRO A 411 -12.63 6.25 -7.65
C PRO A 411 -13.86 5.84 -6.82
N VAL A 412 -15.03 6.18 -7.32
CA VAL A 412 -16.32 5.83 -6.72
C VAL A 412 -16.44 4.32 -6.60
N ARG A 413 -16.87 3.88 -5.42
CA ARG A 413 -17.25 2.49 -5.16
C ARG A 413 -18.75 2.38 -4.98
N ALA A 414 -19.36 1.54 -5.80
CA ALA A 414 -20.74 1.14 -5.61
C ALA A 414 -20.91 0.36 -4.31
N ARG A 415 -22.10 0.43 -3.72
CA ARG A 415 -22.51 -0.52 -2.68
C ARG A 415 -22.39 -1.94 -3.20
N SER A 416 -21.79 -2.82 -2.41
CA SER A 416 -21.81 -4.25 -2.70
C SER A 416 -23.26 -4.76 -2.70
N ARG A 417 -23.63 -5.57 -3.71
CA ARG A 417 -24.92 -6.29 -3.70
C ARG A 417 -24.97 -7.34 -2.60
N PHE A 418 -23.82 -7.80 -2.14
CA PHE A 418 -23.77 -8.69 -0.99
C PHE A 418 -24.19 -7.92 0.25
N PRO A 419 -24.99 -8.51 1.14
CA PRO A 419 -25.09 -7.99 2.49
C PRO A 419 -23.67 -7.96 3.03
N ASP A 420 -23.14 -6.75 3.28
CA ASP A 420 -22.00 -6.62 4.17
C ASP A 420 -22.33 -7.49 5.40
N PRO A 421 -21.39 -8.33 5.88
CA PRO A 421 -21.59 -9.08 7.11
C PRO A 421 -22.19 -8.10 8.12
N PRO A 422 -23.35 -8.40 8.71
CA PRO A 422 -24.20 -7.38 9.28
C PRO A 422 -23.38 -6.46 10.16
N ASP A 423 -23.36 -5.17 9.84
CA ASP A 423 -22.79 -4.12 10.68
C ASP A 423 -23.59 -3.96 12.00
N ARG A 424 -24.50 -4.91 12.29
CA ARG A 424 -25.07 -5.21 13.60
C ARG A 424 -23.96 -5.74 14.50
N GLY A 425 -23.08 -4.84 14.89
CA GLY A 425 -22.08 -5.12 15.89
C GLY A 425 -20.70 -4.60 15.55
N ARG A 426 -20.31 -4.26 14.32
CA ARG A 426 -18.96 -3.67 14.13
C ARG A 426 -18.93 -2.21 14.51
N ALA A 427 -19.91 -1.39 14.10
CA ALA A 427 -20.02 -0.02 14.61
C ALA A 427 -20.29 0.04 16.12
N VAL A 428 -21.15 -0.85 16.66
CA VAL A 428 -21.45 -0.92 18.11
C VAL A 428 -20.28 -1.54 18.89
N LYS A 429 -19.62 -2.59 18.40
CA LYS A 429 -18.39 -3.12 19.01
C LYS A 429 -17.25 -2.12 18.88
N ARG A 430 -17.18 -1.31 17.82
CA ARG A 430 -16.17 -0.24 17.67
C ARG A 430 -16.45 0.87 18.67
N GLY A 431 -17.69 1.36 18.77
CA GLY A 431 -18.09 2.32 19.81
C GLY A 431 -17.90 1.78 21.23
N ARG A 432 -18.24 0.51 21.49
CA ARG A 432 -17.99 -0.15 22.78
C ARG A 432 -16.50 -0.37 23.03
N ARG A 433 -15.71 -0.69 22.01
CA ARG A 433 -14.24 -0.81 22.09
C ARG A 433 -13.61 0.55 22.31
N ASP A 434 -14.12 1.62 21.71
CA ASP A 434 -13.64 3.00 21.84
C ASP A 434 -14.05 3.59 23.21
N ALA A 435 -15.22 3.24 23.73
CA ALA A 435 -15.64 3.59 25.09
C ALA A 435 -14.87 2.79 26.16
N LEU A 436 -14.70 1.48 25.98
CA LEU A 436 -13.86 0.64 26.84
C LEU A 436 -12.41 1.10 26.79
N ALA A 437 -11.93 1.46 25.60
CA ALA A 437 -10.62 2.04 25.39
C ALA A 437 -10.41 3.32 26.17
N ARG A 438 -11.39 4.22 26.13
CA ARG A 438 -11.35 5.49 26.86
C ARG A 438 -11.31 5.24 28.36
N ARG A 439 -12.20 4.38 28.87
CA ARG A 439 -12.19 3.94 30.28
C ARG A 439 -10.87 3.31 30.70
N VAL A 440 -10.31 2.40 29.90
CA VAL A 440 -9.00 1.80 30.19
C VAL A 440 -7.88 2.86 30.19
N GLY A 441 -7.98 3.88 29.33
CA GLY A 441 -7.05 5.01 29.33
C GLY A 441 -7.16 5.86 30.59
N GLU A 442 -8.39 6.21 30.98
CA GLU A 442 -8.74 6.93 32.21
C GLU A 442 -8.26 6.14 33.45
N GLU A 443 -8.66 4.87 33.61
CA GLU A 443 -8.24 3.98 34.70
C GLU A 443 -6.71 3.80 34.76
N THR A 444 -6.04 3.73 33.61
CA THR A 444 -4.57 3.63 33.56
C THR A 444 -3.93 4.96 33.96
N ALA A 445 -4.52 6.10 33.59
CA ALA A 445 -4.03 7.41 34.01
C ALA A 445 -4.26 7.63 35.51
N GLU A 446 -5.43 7.27 36.05
CA GLU A 446 -5.74 7.31 37.47
C GLU A 446 -4.80 6.42 38.30
N ARG A 447 -4.56 5.18 37.89
CA ARG A 447 -3.61 4.27 38.57
C ARG A 447 -2.19 4.83 38.59
N LEU A 448 -1.83 5.60 37.57
CA LEU A 448 -0.49 6.18 37.41
C LEU A 448 -0.45 7.64 37.88
N ALA A 449 -1.55 8.18 38.43
CA ALA A 449 -1.61 9.52 38.96
C ALA A 449 -0.56 9.65 40.08
N GLY A 450 0.44 10.51 39.86
CA GLY A 450 1.58 10.70 40.75
C GLY A 450 2.93 10.31 40.15
N GLU A 451 2.99 9.27 39.31
CA GLU A 451 4.24 8.75 38.75
C GLU A 451 4.40 9.05 37.24
N PRO A 452 5.62 9.30 36.74
CA PRO A 452 5.85 9.53 35.32
C PRO A 452 5.44 8.31 34.47
N LEU A 453 4.63 8.54 33.43
CA LEU A 453 4.17 7.48 32.54
C LEU A 453 5.14 7.31 31.36
N VAL A 454 5.68 6.11 31.19
CA VAL A 454 6.51 5.77 30.03
C VAL A 454 5.75 4.89 29.04
N VAL A 455 5.60 5.37 27.81
CA VAL A 455 5.05 4.66 26.67
C VAL A 455 6.18 4.34 25.69
N HIS A 456 6.31 3.06 25.32
CA HIS A 456 7.28 2.62 24.34
C HIS A 456 6.71 1.48 23.50
N PRO A 457 7.28 1.22 22.30
CA PRO A 457 6.92 0.06 21.48
C PRO A 457 7.04 -1.24 22.27
N SER A 458 6.23 -2.24 21.92
CA SER A 458 6.26 -3.55 22.57
C SER A 458 7.61 -4.26 22.32
N PRO A 459 8.02 -5.18 23.21
CA PRO A 459 9.21 -6.00 22.97
C PRO A 459 9.15 -6.77 21.65
N ALA A 460 7.98 -7.33 21.31
CA ALA A 460 7.79 -8.05 20.05
C ALA A 460 8.02 -7.16 18.82
N ARG A 461 7.57 -5.90 18.87
CA ARG A 461 7.80 -4.94 17.80
C ARG A 461 9.27 -4.54 17.68
N ARG A 462 9.98 -4.38 18.80
CA ARG A 462 11.43 -4.13 18.80
C ARG A 462 12.21 -5.31 18.23
N VAL A 463 11.86 -6.53 18.61
CA VAL A 463 12.46 -7.77 18.08
C VAL A 463 12.18 -7.89 16.58
N MET A 464 10.95 -7.67 16.13
CA MET A 464 10.60 -7.69 14.70
C MET A 464 11.38 -6.63 13.92
N ALA A 465 11.49 -5.41 14.44
CA ALA A 465 12.26 -4.35 13.79
C ALA A 465 13.74 -4.71 13.71
N PHE A 466 14.32 -5.26 14.78
CA PHE A 466 15.69 -5.77 14.79
C PHE A 466 15.87 -6.90 13.77
N ALA A 467 14.94 -7.86 13.73
CA ALA A 467 14.96 -8.97 12.78
C ALA A 467 14.85 -8.49 11.32
N LEU A 468 14.02 -7.48 11.04
CA LEU A 468 13.90 -6.89 9.70
C LEU A 468 15.16 -6.09 9.30
N VAL A 469 15.79 -5.37 10.24
CA VAL A 469 17.07 -4.70 10.00
C VAL A 469 18.18 -5.72 9.77
N ALA A 470 18.23 -6.78 10.57
CA ALA A 470 19.20 -7.86 10.44
C ALA A 470 19.00 -8.65 9.13
N LEU A 471 17.75 -8.99 8.79
CA LEU A 471 17.41 -9.64 7.52
C LEU A 471 17.73 -8.75 6.33
N GLY A 472 17.40 -7.46 6.40
CA GLY A 472 17.79 -6.50 5.36
C GLY A 472 19.30 -6.40 5.22
N GLY A 473 20.04 -6.39 6.34
CA GLY A 473 21.49 -6.36 6.35
C GLY A 473 22.11 -7.64 5.80
N HIS A 474 21.51 -8.78 6.10
CA HIS A 474 21.90 -10.08 5.55
C HIS A 474 21.64 -10.17 4.06
N LEU A 475 20.43 -9.82 3.58
CA LEU A 475 20.09 -9.79 2.16
C LEU A 475 20.97 -8.82 1.37
N VAL A 476 21.29 -7.68 1.96
CA VAL A 476 22.23 -6.71 1.38
C VAL A 476 23.64 -7.29 1.39
N GLY A 477 24.11 -7.90 2.48
CA GLY A 477 25.42 -8.53 2.54
C GLY A 477 25.59 -9.67 1.54
N SER A 478 24.60 -10.56 1.43
CA SER A 478 24.63 -11.73 0.56
C SER A 478 24.42 -11.37 -0.92
N ALA A 479 23.61 -10.34 -1.22
CA ALA A 479 23.49 -9.84 -2.60
C ALA A 479 24.71 -9.01 -3.04
N LEU A 480 25.47 -8.43 -2.10
CA LEU A 480 26.60 -7.55 -2.38
C LEU A 480 27.97 -8.25 -2.31
N SER A 481 28.07 -9.50 -1.83
CA SER A 481 29.32 -10.25 -1.77
C SER A 481 29.88 -10.63 -3.15
N ALA A 482 29.10 -10.50 -4.23
CA ALA A 482 29.50 -10.99 -5.55
C ALA A 482 29.88 -9.94 -6.63
N ALA A 483 29.40 -8.68 -6.60
CA ALA A 483 29.68 -7.78 -7.76
C ALA A 483 29.42 -6.26 -7.64
N VAL A 484 28.94 -5.73 -6.51
CA VAL A 484 28.37 -4.36 -6.49
C VAL A 484 29.26 -3.36 -5.75
N GLU A 485 29.50 -2.20 -6.36
CA GLU A 485 30.13 -1.06 -5.70
C GLU A 485 29.22 -0.55 -4.57
N TRP A 486 29.75 -0.62 -3.34
CA TRP A 486 29.12 -0.27 -2.07
C TRP A 486 28.30 1.03 -2.08
N GLY A 487 28.68 2.02 -2.90
CA GLY A 487 28.10 3.37 -2.90
C GLY A 487 26.61 3.46 -3.26
N SER A 488 26.05 2.51 -4.01
CA SER A 488 24.67 2.63 -4.56
C SER A 488 23.58 1.95 -3.72
N ALA A 489 23.90 0.86 -3.01
CA ALA A 489 22.94 0.10 -2.20
C ALA A 489 22.84 0.62 -0.74
N LEU A 490 23.93 1.20 -0.23
CA LEU A 490 24.04 1.77 1.12
C LEU A 490 22.94 2.81 1.44
N PRO A 491 22.59 3.76 0.55
CA PRO A 491 21.55 4.75 0.84
C PRO A 491 20.16 4.14 0.98
N LEU A 492 19.81 3.16 0.14
CA LEU A 492 18.50 2.49 0.17
C LEU A 492 18.35 1.62 1.42
N PHE A 493 19.39 0.86 1.75
CA PHE A 493 19.45 0.07 2.98
C PHE A 493 19.40 0.96 4.22
N ALA A 494 20.21 2.03 4.26
CA ALA A 494 20.22 2.99 5.35
C ALA A 494 18.82 3.62 5.52
N MET A 495 18.16 4.01 4.42
CA MET A 495 16.81 4.59 4.48
C MET A 495 15.77 3.60 5.02
N ALA A 496 15.78 2.34 4.57
CA ALA A 496 14.87 1.30 5.08
C ALA A 496 15.12 1.02 6.57
N SER A 497 16.39 0.85 6.97
CA SER A 497 16.81 0.61 8.35
C SER A 497 16.43 1.79 9.26
N LEU A 498 16.63 3.02 8.81
CA LEU A 498 16.21 4.24 9.51
C LEU A 498 14.68 4.31 9.66
N PHE A 499 13.93 3.93 8.62
CA PHE A 499 12.47 3.87 8.69
C PHE A 499 11.99 2.85 9.74
N PHE A 500 12.53 1.63 9.72
CA PHE A 500 12.15 0.59 10.69
C PHE A 500 12.57 0.93 12.12
N ALA A 501 13.76 1.49 12.28
CA ALA A 501 14.27 1.95 13.57
C ALA A 501 13.44 3.11 14.12
N SER A 502 13.11 4.10 13.29
CA SER A 502 12.25 5.24 13.71
C SER A 502 10.84 4.78 14.10
N ALA A 503 10.29 3.76 13.46
CA ALA A 503 8.99 3.18 13.80
C ALA A 503 9.00 2.34 15.09
N SER A 504 10.17 2.02 15.64
CA SER A 504 10.32 0.98 16.67
C SER A 504 11.21 1.37 17.85
N LEU A 505 11.86 2.53 17.80
CA LEU A 505 12.77 3.05 18.84
C LEU A 505 12.29 4.39 19.42
N TRP A 506 11.03 4.74 19.20
CA TRP A 506 10.41 5.90 19.84
C TRP A 506 10.10 5.61 21.32
N ARG A 507 10.11 6.64 22.16
CA ARG A 507 9.66 6.58 23.55
C ARG A 507 8.93 7.88 23.87
N VAL A 508 7.79 7.78 24.53
CA VAL A 508 7.09 8.94 25.11
C VAL A 508 7.16 8.82 26.62
N THR A 509 7.71 9.82 27.28
CA THR A 509 7.68 9.93 28.74
C THR A 509 6.79 11.12 29.09
N VAL A 510 5.76 10.88 29.88
CA VAL A 510 4.81 11.88 30.35
C VAL A 510 5.17 12.23 31.78
N ASP A 511 5.33 13.52 32.07
CA ASP A 511 5.65 14.03 33.40
C ASP A 511 4.75 15.23 33.78
N ARG A 512 5.00 15.82 34.95
CA ARG A 512 4.26 17.00 35.41
C ARG A 512 4.30 18.17 34.44
N ARG A 513 5.41 18.36 33.72
CA ARG A 513 5.64 19.56 32.91
C ARG A 513 5.37 19.35 31.42
N GLY A 514 5.17 18.13 30.94
CA GLY A 514 4.76 17.88 29.57
C GLY A 514 5.03 16.46 29.06
N LEU A 515 5.21 16.37 27.75
CA LEU A 515 5.54 15.15 27.02
C LEU A 515 6.98 15.21 26.50
N TRP A 516 7.79 14.24 26.88
CA TRP A 516 9.07 13.99 26.23
C TRP A 516 8.88 12.97 25.11
N VAL A 517 9.07 13.40 23.88
CA VAL A 517 9.05 12.52 22.69
C VAL A 517 10.51 12.24 22.29
N THR A 518 11.01 11.07 22.67
CA THR A 518 12.30 10.56 22.21
C THR A 518 12.12 9.84 20.88
N ARG A 519 12.82 10.33 19.86
CA ARG A 519 12.94 9.71 18.53
C ARG A 519 14.32 9.10 18.35
N LEU A 520 14.55 8.59 17.14
CA LEU A 520 15.81 7.99 16.72
C LEU A 520 17.03 8.90 16.97
N TRP A 521 16.89 10.23 16.82
CA TRP A 521 18.01 11.18 16.89
C TRP A 521 17.82 12.33 17.87
N ARG A 522 16.57 12.59 18.29
CA ARG A 522 16.24 13.79 19.05
C ARG A 522 15.20 13.45 20.10
N THR A 523 15.41 13.96 21.31
CA THR A 523 14.39 14.04 22.34
C THR A 523 13.84 15.46 22.34
N THR A 524 12.53 15.61 22.19
CA THR A 524 11.86 16.92 22.24
C THR A 524 10.88 16.92 23.39
N ARG A 525 10.95 17.94 24.25
CA ARG A 525 9.95 18.18 25.28
C ARG A 525 8.90 19.10 24.72
N ILE A 526 7.65 18.71 24.86
CA ILE A 526 6.49 19.51 24.50
C ILE A 526 5.76 19.82 25.81
N PRO A 527 5.82 21.07 26.31
CA PRO A 527 5.10 21.48 27.50
C PRO A 527 3.59 21.26 27.37
N TRP A 528 2.88 21.05 28.48
CA TRP A 528 1.44 20.78 28.43
C TRP A 528 0.64 21.92 27.78
N GLU A 529 1.05 23.15 28.06
CA GLU A 529 0.51 24.40 27.51
C GLU A 529 0.71 24.53 26.00
N ASP A 530 1.73 23.88 25.46
CA ASP A 530 2.01 23.88 24.02
C ASP A 530 1.28 22.75 23.28
N ILE A 531 0.65 21.80 23.96
CA ILE A 531 -0.01 20.70 23.27
C ILE A 531 -1.42 21.12 22.83
N ARG A 532 -1.57 21.39 21.54
CA ARG A 532 -2.86 21.74 20.93
C ARG A 532 -3.78 20.54 20.75
N MET A 533 -3.22 19.36 20.48
CA MET A 533 -4.03 18.18 20.19
C MET A 533 -3.27 16.88 20.46
N VAL A 534 -3.89 15.97 21.21
CA VAL A 534 -3.46 14.58 21.32
C VAL A 534 -4.62 13.67 20.92
N HIS A 535 -4.47 12.95 19.80
CA HIS A 535 -5.53 12.04 19.35
C HIS A 535 -4.98 10.78 18.70
N HIS A 536 -5.81 9.73 18.66
CA HIS A 536 -5.53 8.56 17.85
C HIS A 536 -6.02 8.78 16.41
N ARG A 537 -5.11 8.88 15.43
CA ARG A 537 -5.47 9.04 14.00
C ARG A 537 -6.19 7.79 13.47
N ASN A 538 -5.76 6.63 13.95
CA ASN A 538 -6.33 5.30 13.72
C ASN A 538 -6.21 4.49 15.01
N ALA A 539 -6.68 3.24 15.04
CA ALA A 539 -6.55 2.35 16.20
C ALA A 539 -5.09 2.14 16.69
N ASP A 540 -4.09 2.50 15.85
CA ASP A 540 -2.69 2.11 16.00
C ASP A 540 -1.69 3.27 15.97
N THR A 541 -2.14 4.52 15.87
CA THR A 541 -1.23 5.67 15.75
C THR A 541 -1.68 6.81 16.64
N LEU A 542 -0.82 7.22 17.58
CA LEU A 542 -0.97 8.39 18.42
C LEU A 542 -0.37 9.58 17.67
N ARG A 543 -1.12 10.67 17.56
CA ARG A 543 -0.66 11.93 16.99
C ARG A 543 -0.65 12.97 18.10
N VAL A 544 0.50 13.62 18.28
CA VAL A 544 0.67 14.78 19.16
C VAL A 544 0.94 15.98 18.27
N VAL A 545 0.21 17.08 18.46
CA VAL A 545 0.42 18.33 17.73
C VAL A 545 0.71 19.43 18.75
N ASP A 546 1.84 20.12 18.55
CA ASP A 546 2.25 21.22 19.41
C ASP A 546 1.73 22.59 18.92
N SER A 547 2.05 23.65 19.67
CA SER A 547 1.63 25.03 19.44
C SER A 547 2.27 25.62 18.19
N THR A 548 3.45 25.09 17.82
CA THR A 548 4.14 25.34 16.56
C THR A 548 3.58 24.53 15.41
N GLY A 549 2.48 23.78 15.57
CA GLY A 549 1.85 22.98 14.51
C GLY A 549 2.63 21.75 14.06
N ARG A 550 3.75 21.43 14.73
CA ARG A 550 4.54 20.24 14.43
C ARG A 550 3.76 19.00 14.89
N ALA A 551 3.57 18.06 13.96
CA ALA A 551 2.84 16.84 14.21
C ALA A 551 3.79 15.66 14.41
N ASP A 552 3.74 15.06 15.60
CA ASP A 552 4.48 13.86 15.93
C ASP A 552 3.59 12.63 15.82
N PHE A 553 4.00 11.67 14.98
CA PHE A 553 3.27 10.42 14.75
C PHE A 553 4.00 9.25 15.42
N LEU A 554 3.30 8.58 16.33
CA LEU A 554 3.85 7.52 17.16
C LEU A 554 3.03 6.23 16.93
N PRO A 555 3.61 5.20 16.33
CA PRO A 555 2.89 3.97 16.07
C PRO A 555 2.80 3.12 17.34
N VAL A 556 1.64 3.17 17.99
CA VAL A 556 1.30 2.57 19.29
C VAL A 556 0.55 1.24 19.18
N GLY A 557 0.28 0.75 17.97
CA GLY A 557 -0.33 -0.55 17.72
C GLY A 557 0.08 -1.19 16.38
N GLY A 558 -0.38 -2.42 16.17
CA GLY A 558 -0.20 -3.19 14.93
C GLY A 558 -1.06 -4.45 14.90
N ALA A 559 -1.57 -4.82 13.71
CA ALA A 559 -2.45 -5.97 13.50
C ALA A 559 -1.85 -7.30 14.00
N LEU A 560 -0.52 -7.41 13.97
CA LEU A 560 0.22 -8.58 14.44
C LEU A 560 0.10 -8.79 15.96
N GLU A 561 0.16 -7.72 16.77
CA GLU A 561 0.03 -7.82 18.24
C GLU A 561 -1.38 -8.21 18.66
N GLU A 562 -2.39 -7.74 17.92
CA GLU A 562 -3.81 -8.08 18.15
C GLU A 562 -4.12 -9.53 17.75
N LEU A 563 -3.32 -10.11 16.85
CA LEU A 563 -3.38 -11.52 16.47
C LEU A 563 -2.75 -12.44 17.52
N VAL A 564 -1.63 -12.02 18.12
CA VAL A 564 -0.88 -12.82 19.11
C VAL A 564 -1.44 -12.69 20.53
N ARG A 565 -2.06 -11.56 20.90
CA ARG A 565 -2.64 -11.37 22.25
C ARG A 565 -4.11 -10.94 22.17
N ARG A 566 -5.02 -11.77 22.70
CA ARG A 566 -6.47 -11.50 22.84
C ARG A 566 -6.83 -10.36 23.83
N ARG A 567 -5.87 -9.54 24.30
CA ARG A 567 -6.07 -8.43 25.25
C ARG A 567 -5.62 -7.11 24.63
N VAL A 568 -6.18 -5.98 25.09
CA VAL A 568 -5.73 -4.64 24.69
C VAL A 568 -4.23 -4.53 25.00
N PRO A 569 -3.36 -4.31 24.00
CA PRO A 569 -1.92 -4.25 24.23
C PRO A 569 -1.60 -3.17 25.27
N ALA A 570 -0.69 -3.46 26.22
CA ALA A 570 -0.32 -2.53 27.30
C ALA A 570 0.13 -1.15 26.76
N VAL A 571 0.78 -1.13 25.59
CA VAL A 571 1.18 0.09 24.87
C VAL A 571 -0.04 0.94 24.47
N ARG A 572 -1.13 0.30 24.02
CA ARG A 572 -2.38 0.96 23.61
C ARG A 572 -3.16 1.50 24.82
N ALA A 573 -3.09 0.83 25.98
CA ALA A 573 -3.67 1.36 27.23
C ALA A 573 -2.89 2.60 27.70
N ARG A 574 -1.57 2.51 27.72
CA ARG A 574 -0.69 3.63 28.11
C ARG A 574 -0.77 4.81 27.14
N SER A 575 -0.85 4.60 25.83
CA SER A 575 -1.03 5.69 24.85
C SER A 575 -2.36 6.42 25.03
N ARG A 576 -3.41 5.71 25.47
CA ARG A 576 -4.71 6.31 25.76
C ARG A 576 -4.72 7.05 27.09
N ALA A 577 -3.92 6.61 28.06
CA ALA A 577 -3.67 7.40 29.26
C ALA A 577 -3.07 8.77 28.92
N VAL A 578 -2.17 8.86 27.93
CA VAL A 578 -1.66 10.16 27.44
C VAL A 578 -2.78 11.07 26.91
N VAL A 579 -3.72 10.52 26.14
CA VAL A 579 -4.89 11.27 25.65
C VAL A 579 -5.77 11.71 26.83
N ALA A 580 -6.00 10.84 27.81
CA ALA A 580 -6.79 11.16 29.00
C ALA A 580 -6.14 12.29 29.83
N MET A 581 -4.82 12.25 30.05
CA MET A 581 -4.06 13.29 30.76
C MET A 581 -4.05 14.66 30.06
N TRP A 582 -4.21 14.66 28.73
CA TRP A 582 -4.38 15.89 27.97
C TRP A 582 -5.79 16.48 28.15
N ILE A 583 -6.83 15.64 28.12
CA ILE A 583 -8.24 16.06 28.28
C ILE A 583 -8.55 16.45 29.74
N LEU A 584 -8.01 15.71 30.71
CA LEU A 584 -8.25 15.84 32.15
C LEU A 584 -6.94 16.20 32.86
N PRO A 585 -6.68 17.50 33.12
CA PRO A 585 -5.44 17.95 33.73
C PRO A 585 -5.18 17.36 35.12
N GLU A 586 -6.23 17.00 35.86
CA GLU A 586 -6.14 16.34 37.16
C GLU A 586 -5.47 14.96 37.12
N LEU A 587 -5.43 14.31 35.94
CA LEU A 587 -4.79 13.00 35.76
C LEU A 587 -3.30 13.09 35.43
N ARG A 588 -2.72 14.30 35.31
CA ARG A 588 -1.31 14.50 34.98
C ARG A 588 -0.40 14.02 36.13
N PRO A 589 0.78 13.45 35.82
CA PRO A 589 1.74 13.06 36.86
C PRO A 589 2.13 14.22 37.77
N ALA A 590 2.21 13.98 39.09
CA ALA A 590 2.62 15.01 40.06
C ALA A 590 4.15 15.16 40.15
N ARG A 591 4.89 14.09 39.81
CA ARG A 591 6.35 14.06 39.84
C ARG A 591 6.96 14.47 38.50
N GLU A 592 8.07 15.20 38.56
CA GLU A 592 8.93 15.43 37.40
C GLU A 592 9.98 14.31 37.30
N VAL A 593 10.40 13.96 36.09
CA VAL A 593 11.47 12.98 35.91
C VAL A 593 12.80 13.61 36.34
N GLU A 594 13.37 13.13 37.44
CA GLU A 594 14.66 13.58 37.95
C GLU A 594 15.80 12.99 37.09
N GLY A 595 16.62 13.87 36.50
CA GLY A 595 17.66 13.53 35.54
C GLY A 595 17.21 13.78 34.09
N GLY A 596 18.02 14.52 33.33
CA GLY A 596 17.73 14.98 31.96
C GLY A 596 17.28 13.89 30.97
N PRO A 597 17.01 14.27 29.71
CA PRO A 597 16.04 13.65 28.79
C PRO A 597 15.89 12.14 29.01
N GLY A 598 14.70 11.70 29.44
CA GLY A 598 14.39 10.35 29.91
C GLY A 598 14.67 9.20 28.94
N GLY A 599 15.95 8.90 28.73
CA GLY A 599 16.52 7.91 27.82
C GLY A 599 17.37 8.54 26.71
N MET A 600 18.63 8.09 26.56
CA MET A 600 19.44 8.41 25.38
C MET A 600 18.76 7.84 24.13
N PRO A 601 18.82 8.55 22.98
CA PRO A 601 18.45 7.97 21.69
C PRO A 601 19.48 6.88 21.32
N MET A 602 19.29 5.66 21.82
CA MET A 602 20.09 4.47 21.47
C MET A 602 19.81 3.97 20.04
N GLY A 603 18.95 4.68 19.32
CA GLY A 603 18.53 4.42 17.95
C GLY A 603 19.69 4.14 16.98
N PRO A 604 20.67 5.06 16.88
CA PRO A 604 21.78 4.92 15.96
C PRO A 604 22.67 3.73 16.30
N LEU A 605 22.89 3.47 17.59
CA LEU A 605 23.71 2.37 18.09
C LEU A 605 23.07 1.00 17.78
N LEU A 606 21.75 0.88 17.90
CA LEU A 606 21.02 -0.34 17.53
C LEU A 606 20.94 -0.55 16.01
N VAL A 607 20.82 0.53 15.23
CA VAL A 607 20.90 0.46 13.75
C VAL A 607 22.29 0.02 13.32
N LEU A 608 23.34 0.61 13.90
CA LEU A 608 24.74 0.25 13.66
C LEU A 608 24.99 -1.21 14.01
N LEU A 609 24.59 -1.65 15.22
CA LEU A 609 24.76 -3.03 15.67
C LEU A 609 24.00 -4.02 14.78
N GLY A 610 22.74 -3.75 14.45
CA GLY A 610 21.95 -4.60 13.54
C GLY A 610 22.54 -4.68 12.13
N THR A 611 23.10 -3.57 11.64
CA THR A 611 23.80 -3.52 10.35
C THR A 611 25.08 -4.36 10.39
N VAL A 612 25.90 -4.18 11.43
CA VAL A 612 27.16 -4.94 11.60
C VAL A 612 26.87 -6.43 11.72
N VAL A 613 25.88 -6.83 12.53
CA VAL A 613 25.49 -8.24 12.67
C VAL A 613 24.99 -8.82 11.36
N GLY A 614 24.15 -8.09 10.61
CA GLY A 614 23.65 -8.54 9.30
C GLY A 614 24.76 -8.71 8.26
N VAL A 615 25.69 -7.75 8.20
CA VAL A 615 26.84 -7.79 7.29
C VAL A 615 27.81 -8.92 7.67
N VAL A 616 28.18 -9.03 8.95
CA VAL A 616 29.09 -10.10 9.43
C VAL A 616 28.46 -11.47 9.21
N SER A 617 27.16 -11.63 9.46
CA SER A 617 26.47 -12.91 9.22
C SER A 617 26.45 -13.31 7.74
N ALA A 618 26.46 -12.35 6.81
CA ALA A 618 26.53 -12.62 5.38
C ALA A 618 27.97 -12.82 4.86
N MET A 619 28.98 -12.51 5.66
CA MET A 619 30.39 -12.77 5.33
C MET A 619 30.88 -14.13 5.84
N TRP A 620 30.15 -14.73 6.80
CA TRP A 620 30.54 -15.96 7.50
C TRP A 620 29.64 -17.16 7.22
N GLY A 621 28.49 -16.92 6.58
CA GLY A 621 27.63 -17.96 6.00
C GLY A 621 27.57 -17.69 4.51
#